data_AF-A0A6G0WB62-F1
#
_entry.id   AF-A0A6G0WB62-F1
#
_cell.length_a   1.000
_cell.length_b   1.000
_cell.length_c   1.000
_cell.angle_alpha   90.00
_cell.angle_beta   90.00
_cell.angle_gamma   90.00
#
_symmetry.space_group_name_H-M   'P 1'
#
loop_
_entity.id
_entity.type
_entity.pdbx_description
1 polymer ?
#
loop_
_entity_poly.entity_id
_entity_poly.type
_entity_poly.pdbx_seq_one_letter_code
_entity_poly.pdbx_strand_id
1 'polypeptide(L)'
;MVPTEDEDTPLDPWYEKALMVLLRDTLPICDNFTDNWLPGEDMEAYVMSKVGKMWPRVNVHWNDRYSDRALEMLVFNGVAQHMVEKLAEPHDDGSYYAVLLDFMRDLEVRPGYAKYGADVFFDKHGKVVKIVRGGKTFHPDDIEWEYVKFCFRSSLITKVTAVDHLLGIHCTVANYLTTANRELLPVDHPIRRLIKPFTFRTVVINYAAAWALFWPKGMLHRGFAFTETGMNQIDTVKLPFHEDGLDYWAVVHKFVSDYIDLYYSSDAELTRDRSIQNFWAFLDKLPGSFPTLSLENLKNVIAQCIVWVSAMHNHLGTIAEYASDPAFVGSAWVEGEAWNRPDSAVRIAIIMSATGFKQPSILEDFSHIMLDDKAKEVCHAFTEALEKLVVVVDARNETREQKCLSFNPSAIEMAVSL
;
A
#
# COMPACT_ATOMS: atom_id res chain seq x y z
N MET A 1 -19.21 -2.72 -11.87
CA MET A 1 -19.69 -1.53 -12.60
C MET A 1 -19.68 -0.32 -11.69
N VAL A 2 -18.83 0.65 -11.99
CA VAL A 2 -18.72 1.94 -11.29
C VAL A 2 -19.92 2.85 -11.64
N PRO A 3 -20.54 3.57 -10.69
CA PRO A 3 -21.68 4.45 -10.94
C PRO A 3 -21.28 5.77 -11.60
N THR A 4 -22.23 6.35 -12.36
CA THR A 4 -22.09 7.67 -13.00
C THR A 4 -22.32 8.84 -12.04
N GLU A 5 -23.05 8.62 -10.95
CA GLU A 5 -23.32 9.61 -9.89
C GLU A 5 -22.34 9.46 -8.72
N ASP A 6 -22.25 10.45 -7.85
CA ASP A 6 -21.37 10.41 -6.68
C ASP A 6 -21.95 9.57 -5.55
N GLU A 7 -21.15 8.61 -5.07
CA GLU A 7 -21.44 7.82 -3.88
C GLU A 7 -21.13 8.69 -2.66
N ASP A 8 -22.16 9.35 -2.12
CA ASP A 8 -22.04 10.30 -1.00
C ASP A 8 -22.47 9.72 0.36
N THR A 9 -23.00 8.49 0.39
CA THR A 9 -23.44 7.83 1.63
C THR A 9 -23.09 6.34 1.66
N PRO A 10 -22.62 5.82 2.81
CA PRO A 10 -22.63 4.38 3.10
C PRO A 10 -24.03 3.77 2.93
N LEU A 11 -24.10 2.46 2.67
CA LEU A 11 -25.36 1.75 2.46
C LEU A 11 -26.23 1.74 3.73
N ASP A 12 -25.61 1.70 4.92
CA ASP A 12 -26.28 2.03 6.19
C ASP A 12 -25.31 2.73 7.17
N PRO A 13 -25.29 4.09 7.20
CA PRO A 13 -24.34 4.85 8.00
C PRO A 13 -24.59 4.75 9.52
N TRP A 14 -25.80 4.43 9.97
CA TRP A 14 -26.07 4.29 11.41
C TRP A 14 -25.67 2.89 11.90
N TYR A 15 -25.93 1.86 11.09
CA TYR A 15 -25.57 0.48 11.40
C TYR A 15 -24.05 0.29 11.40
N GLU A 16 -23.36 0.75 10.36
CA GLU A 16 -21.89 0.66 10.28
C GLU A 16 -21.24 1.38 11.47
N LYS A 17 -21.70 2.60 11.78
CA LYS A 17 -21.23 3.37 12.95
C LYS A 17 -21.53 2.66 14.27
N ALA A 18 -22.72 2.08 14.43
CA ALA A 18 -23.10 1.35 15.64
C ALA A 18 -22.27 0.06 15.81
N LEU A 19 -22.01 -0.67 14.73
CA LEU A 19 -21.15 -1.85 14.71
C LEU A 19 -19.70 -1.49 15.03
N MET A 20 -19.15 -0.43 14.45
CA MET A 20 -17.79 0.03 14.76
C MET A 20 -17.66 0.57 16.18
N VAL A 21 -18.69 1.25 16.71
CA VAL A 21 -18.75 1.65 18.12
C VAL A 21 -18.82 0.42 19.04
N LEU A 22 -19.64 -0.58 18.70
CA LEU A 22 -19.74 -1.83 19.46
C LEU A 22 -18.38 -2.56 19.47
N LEU A 23 -17.74 -2.76 18.32
CA LEU A 23 -16.42 -3.37 18.21
C LEU A 23 -15.36 -2.56 18.99
N ARG A 24 -15.37 -1.23 18.88
CA ARG A 24 -14.48 -0.33 19.62
C ARG A 24 -14.62 -0.47 21.13
N ASP A 25 -15.85 -0.59 21.64
CA ASP A 25 -16.15 -0.55 23.07
C ASP A 25 -16.22 -1.94 23.73
N THR A 26 -16.41 -3.01 22.94
CA THR A 26 -16.54 -4.40 23.45
C THR A 26 -15.35 -5.31 23.14
N LEU A 27 -14.49 -4.99 22.16
CA LEU A 27 -13.19 -5.64 22.02
C LEU A 27 -12.21 -5.04 23.05
N PRO A 28 -11.85 -5.76 24.13
CA PRO A 28 -11.08 -5.19 25.22
C PRO A 28 -9.68 -4.81 24.74
N ILE A 29 -9.24 -3.58 25.06
CA ILE A 29 -7.81 -3.20 25.02
C ILE A 29 -7.18 -3.65 26.34
N CYS A 30 -7.15 -4.96 26.55
CA CYS A 30 -6.31 -5.58 27.56
C CYS A 30 -5.15 -6.21 26.80
N ASP A 31 -4.02 -5.50 26.75
CA ASP A 31 -2.77 -6.05 26.23
C ASP A 31 -2.32 -7.17 27.18
N ASN A 32 -2.74 -8.40 26.89
CA ASN A 32 -2.65 -9.52 27.81
C ASN A 32 -1.29 -10.23 27.70
N PHE A 33 -0.29 -9.68 28.39
CA PHE A 33 1.07 -10.25 28.42
C PHE A 33 1.18 -11.61 29.13
N THR A 34 0.11 -12.14 29.76
CA THR A 34 0.10 -13.49 30.34
C THR A 34 -0.51 -14.54 29.42
N ASP A 35 -1.16 -14.16 28.32
CA ASP A 35 -1.66 -15.08 27.30
C ASP A 35 -0.51 -15.52 26.39
N ASN A 36 -0.13 -16.79 26.50
CA ASN A 36 1.02 -17.40 25.83
C ASN A 36 0.54 -18.53 24.92
N TRP A 37 1.21 -18.68 23.77
CA TRP A 37 1.08 -19.87 22.93
C TRP A 37 1.42 -21.13 23.72
N LEU A 38 0.69 -22.22 23.49
CA LEU A 38 1.05 -23.52 24.04
C LEU A 38 2.34 -24.05 23.36
N PRO A 39 3.18 -24.84 24.05
CA PRO A 39 4.40 -25.38 23.45
C PRO A 39 4.10 -26.21 22.18
N GLY A 40 4.61 -25.74 21.04
CA GLY A 40 4.38 -26.38 19.74
C GLY A 40 3.01 -26.10 19.11
N GLU A 41 2.26 -25.08 19.59
CA GLU A 41 1.01 -24.65 18.98
C GLU A 41 1.24 -24.05 17.58
N ASP A 42 0.39 -24.46 16.63
CA ASP A 42 0.36 -23.89 15.28
C ASP A 42 -0.34 -22.52 15.34
N MET A 43 0.47 -21.47 15.42
CA MET A 43 0.03 -20.09 15.57
C MET A 43 -0.81 -19.61 14.37
N GLU A 44 -0.43 -20.00 13.15
CA GLU A 44 -1.18 -19.63 11.93
C GLU A 44 -2.53 -20.37 11.90
N ALA A 45 -2.56 -21.68 12.16
CA ALA A 45 -3.82 -22.43 12.23
C ALA A 45 -4.74 -21.91 13.34
N TYR A 46 -4.20 -21.47 14.50
CA TYR A 46 -4.98 -20.82 15.53
C TYR A 46 -5.64 -19.53 15.01
N VAL A 47 -4.89 -18.63 14.36
CA VAL A 47 -5.41 -17.37 13.83
C VAL A 47 -6.44 -17.65 12.72
N MET A 48 -6.12 -18.54 11.79
CA MET A 48 -7.03 -18.96 10.72
C MET A 48 -8.30 -19.65 11.26
N SER A 49 -8.26 -20.28 12.43
CA SER A 49 -9.48 -20.81 13.08
C SER A 49 -10.48 -19.71 13.46
N LYS A 50 -10.01 -18.47 13.69
CA LYS A 50 -10.86 -17.33 14.06
C LYS A 50 -11.39 -16.60 12.83
N VAL A 51 -10.53 -16.33 11.85
CA VAL A 51 -10.84 -15.42 10.73
C VAL A 51 -10.77 -16.06 9.34
N GLY A 52 -10.33 -17.31 9.20
CA GLY A 52 -10.03 -17.95 7.90
C GLY A 52 -11.18 -17.95 6.88
N LYS A 53 -12.44 -17.89 7.33
CA LYS A 53 -13.63 -17.77 6.45
C LYS A 53 -13.82 -16.38 5.83
N MET A 54 -13.14 -15.38 6.38
CA MET A 54 -13.12 -13.97 5.96
C MET A 54 -11.72 -13.55 5.48
N TRP A 55 -10.75 -14.48 5.46
CA TRP A 55 -9.38 -14.14 5.10
C TRP A 55 -9.31 -13.69 3.64
N PRO A 56 -8.55 -12.63 3.31
CA PRO A 56 -8.40 -12.18 1.94
C PRO A 56 -7.78 -13.26 1.05
N ARG A 57 -7.96 -13.11 -0.26
CA ARG A 57 -7.26 -13.95 -1.23
C ARG A 57 -5.76 -13.71 -1.09
N VAL A 58 -5.02 -14.76 -0.73
CA VAL A 58 -3.54 -14.77 -0.83
C VAL A 58 -3.17 -14.81 -2.32
N ASN A 59 -2.38 -13.82 -2.75
CA ASN A 59 -1.89 -13.74 -4.12
C ASN A 59 -0.55 -14.50 -4.26
N VAL A 60 0.27 -14.48 -3.21
CA VAL A 60 1.59 -15.10 -3.17
C VAL A 60 1.78 -15.93 -1.88
N HIS A 61 2.07 -17.22 -2.02
CA HIS A 61 2.34 -18.08 -0.87
C HIS A 61 3.83 -18.11 -0.52
N TRP A 62 4.15 -17.80 0.74
CA TRP A 62 5.49 -17.86 1.32
C TRP A 62 5.72 -19.21 2.00
N ASN A 63 6.33 -20.16 1.27
CA ASN A 63 6.66 -21.50 1.76
C ASN A 63 7.86 -21.51 2.72
N ASP A 64 8.76 -20.53 2.56
CA ASP A 64 9.82 -20.21 3.51
C ASP A 64 9.59 -18.77 3.99
N ARG A 65 9.62 -18.61 5.31
CA ARG A 65 9.28 -17.36 6.01
C ARG A 65 10.38 -16.88 6.95
N TYR A 66 11.32 -17.75 7.30
CA TYR A 66 12.25 -17.54 8.41
C TYR A 66 13.71 -17.52 7.95
N SER A 67 14.06 -18.18 6.84
CA SER A 67 15.44 -18.16 6.37
C SER A 67 15.88 -16.77 5.94
N ASP A 68 17.20 -16.62 5.80
CA ASP A 68 17.80 -15.43 5.21
C ASP A 68 17.32 -15.24 3.77
N ARG A 69 17.07 -16.32 3.03
CA ARG A 69 16.51 -16.25 1.68
C ARG A 69 15.10 -15.68 1.68
N ALA A 70 14.26 -16.02 2.66
CA ALA A 70 12.94 -15.41 2.81
C ALA A 70 13.03 -13.90 3.09
N LEU A 71 13.99 -13.45 3.89
CA LEU A 71 14.26 -12.03 4.13
C LEU A 71 14.73 -11.29 2.86
N GLU A 72 15.67 -11.87 2.11
CA GLU A 72 16.11 -11.33 0.81
C GLU A 72 14.95 -11.23 -0.18
N MET A 73 14.12 -12.27 -0.27
CA MET A 73 12.95 -12.29 -1.15
C MET A 73 11.91 -11.24 -0.72
N LEU A 74 11.66 -11.07 0.58
CA LEU A 74 10.76 -10.05 1.12
C LEU A 74 11.18 -8.64 0.70
N VAL A 75 12.48 -8.38 0.65
CA VAL A 75 13.05 -7.08 0.28
C VAL A 75 13.11 -6.86 -1.24
N PHE A 76 13.67 -7.80 -2.00
CA PHE A 76 13.94 -7.60 -3.43
C PHE A 76 12.82 -8.09 -4.36
N ASN A 77 11.82 -8.83 -3.85
CA ASN A 77 10.70 -9.37 -4.65
C ASN A 77 9.33 -9.25 -3.96
N GLY A 78 9.29 -8.95 -2.66
CA GLY A 78 8.08 -8.77 -1.85
C GLY A 78 7.75 -7.31 -1.59
N VAL A 79 7.13 -7.05 -0.44
CA VAL A 79 6.56 -5.76 -0.06
C VAL A 79 7.59 -4.64 0.19
N ALA A 80 8.86 -4.96 0.46
CA ALA A 80 9.88 -3.93 0.74
C ALA A 80 10.52 -3.29 -0.49
N GLN A 81 10.19 -3.73 -1.72
CA GLN A 81 10.89 -3.30 -2.94
C GLN A 81 10.95 -1.78 -3.13
N HIS A 82 9.89 -1.07 -2.75
CA HIS A 82 9.81 0.40 -2.84
C HIS A 82 10.64 1.15 -1.78
N MET A 83 11.24 0.43 -0.82
CA MET A 83 12.10 0.97 0.24
C MET A 83 13.59 0.57 0.09
N VAL A 84 13.96 -0.10 -1.00
CA VAL A 84 15.35 -0.53 -1.22
C VAL A 84 16.20 0.67 -1.60
N GLU A 85 17.08 1.06 -0.70
CA GLU A 85 18.05 2.12 -0.91
C GLU A 85 19.38 1.52 -1.38
N LYS A 86 20.01 2.15 -2.37
CA LYS A 86 21.42 1.89 -2.69
C LYS A 86 22.29 2.81 -1.84
N LEU A 87 23.26 2.24 -1.13
CA LEU A 87 24.23 3.03 -0.37
C LEU A 87 25.05 3.94 -1.30
N ALA A 88 25.30 5.18 -0.85
CA ALA A 88 26.10 6.16 -1.59
C ALA A 88 27.51 5.64 -1.89
N GLU A 89 28.14 5.00 -0.89
CA GLU A 89 29.36 4.22 -1.02
C GLU A 89 29.15 2.84 -0.36
N PRO A 90 29.63 1.72 -0.94
CA PRO A 90 29.57 0.43 -0.29
C PRO A 90 30.39 0.42 1.01
N HIS A 91 29.91 -0.28 2.03
CA HIS A 91 30.66 -0.46 3.28
C HIS A 91 31.81 -1.47 3.11
N ASP A 92 32.81 -1.41 4.00
CA ASP A 92 33.96 -2.33 4.01
C ASP A 92 33.59 -3.82 4.12
N ASP A 93 32.42 -4.13 4.71
CA ASP A 93 31.87 -5.49 4.82
C ASP A 93 31.14 -5.99 3.55
N GLY A 94 31.10 -5.17 2.50
CA GLY A 94 30.43 -5.49 1.24
C GLY A 94 28.96 -5.08 1.16
N SER A 95 28.39 -4.47 2.21
CA SER A 95 27.05 -3.85 2.14
C SER A 95 26.97 -2.89 0.97
N TYR A 96 25.89 -2.96 0.19
CA TYR A 96 25.65 -2.21 -1.03
C TYR A 96 24.22 -1.65 -1.11
N TYR A 97 23.24 -2.41 -0.61
CA TYR A 97 21.86 -1.98 -0.44
C TYR A 97 21.49 -1.95 1.04
N ALA A 98 20.47 -1.17 1.38
CA ALA A 98 19.87 -1.16 2.70
C ALA A 98 18.35 -0.97 2.65
N VAL A 99 17.68 -1.32 3.75
CA VAL A 99 16.36 -0.80 4.09
C VAL A 99 16.46 -0.26 5.52
N LEU A 100 16.34 1.06 5.67
CA LEU A 100 16.61 1.76 6.92
C LEU A 100 15.31 1.97 7.72
N LEU A 101 15.24 1.38 8.91
CA LEU A 101 14.08 1.42 9.80
C LEU A 101 14.45 1.63 11.27
N ASP A 102 15.74 1.65 11.68
CA ASP A 102 16.14 1.78 13.09
C ASP A 102 15.69 3.12 13.70
N PHE A 103 15.37 4.14 12.87
CA PHE A 103 14.69 5.37 13.32
C PHE A 103 13.37 5.09 14.07
N MET A 104 12.71 3.96 13.80
CA MET A 104 11.47 3.57 14.47
C MET A 104 11.69 3.22 15.96
N ARG A 105 12.94 3.07 16.41
CA ARG A 105 13.33 2.87 17.82
C ARG A 105 12.97 4.06 18.71
N ASP A 106 13.06 5.27 18.18
CA ASP A 106 12.81 6.50 18.95
C ASP A 106 11.33 6.68 19.27
N LEU A 107 10.46 6.09 18.45
CA LEU A 107 9.02 6.32 18.43
C LEU A 107 8.33 5.52 19.56
N GLU A 108 7.41 6.15 20.29
CA GLU A 108 6.85 5.57 21.52
C GLU A 108 5.93 4.36 21.27
N VAL A 109 5.98 3.38 22.19
CA VAL A 109 5.15 2.16 22.17
C VAL A 109 4.45 1.98 23.52
N ARG A 110 3.37 1.21 23.55
CA ARG A 110 2.66 0.91 24.81
C ARG A 110 3.56 0.08 25.76
N PRO A 111 3.49 0.30 27.09
CA PRO A 111 4.30 -0.46 28.04
C PRO A 111 4.15 -1.98 27.88
N GLY A 112 5.26 -2.71 27.93
CA GLY A 112 5.32 -4.17 27.78
C GLY A 112 5.63 -4.67 26.38
N TYR A 113 5.49 -3.84 25.34
CA TYR A 113 5.90 -4.17 23.98
C TYR A 113 7.34 -3.78 23.67
N ALA A 114 7.93 -4.50 22.72
CA ALA A 114 9.21 -4.18 22.10
C ALA A 114 9.17 -2.86 21.35
N LYS A 115 10.35 -2.25 21.17
CA LYS A 115 10.51 -1.14 20.23
C LYS A 115 10.68 -1.67 18.80
N TYR A 116 9.97 -1.06 17.87
CA TYR A 116 10.23 -1.21 16.44
C TYR A 116 11.65 -0.73 16.07
N GLY A 117 12.02 -0.98 14.82
CA GLY A 117 13.25 -0.53 14.19
C GLY A 117 14.32 -1.61 14.14
N ALA A 118 14.97 -1.67 12.98
CA ALA A 118 16.18 -2.39 12.64
C ALA A 118 16.56 -2.00 11.19
N ASP A 119 17.79 -1.58 10.93
CA ASP A 119 18.30 -1.41 9.58
C ASP A 119 18.83 -2.76 9.08
N VAL A 120 18.49 -3.16 7.86
CA VAL A 120 19.07 -4.35 7.21
C VAL A 120 19.95 -3.92 6.05
N PHE A 121 21.08 -4.62 5.87
CA PHE A 121 22.04 -4.35 4.82
C PHE A 121 22.27 -5.61 3.98
N PHE A 122 22.37 -5.42 2.66
CA PHE A 122 22.59 -6.49 1.69
C PHE A 122 23.77 -6.18 0.79
N ASP A 123 24.41 -7.23 0.28
CA ASP A 123 25.47 -7.11 -0.72
C ASP A 123 24.92 -6.72 -2.11
N LYS A 124 25.81 -6.53 -3.08
CA LYS A 124 25.45 -6.19 -4.47
C LYS A 124 24.62 -7.26 -5.21
N HIS A 125 24.50 -8.46 -4.65
CA HIS A 125 23.70 -9.58 -5.16
C HIS A 125 22.37 -9.74 -4.41
N GLY A 126 22.07 -8.86 -3.46
CA GLY A 126 20.86 -8.91 -2.63
C GLY A 126 20.93 -9.96 -1.52
N LYS A 127 22.13 -10.41 -1.13
CA LYS A 127 22.36 -11.31 0.01
C LYS A 127 22.50 -10.54 1.31
N VAL A 128 21.84 -10.98 2.38
CA VAL A 128 21.88 -10.27 3.66
C VAL A 128 23.28 -10.34 4.26
N VAL A 129 23.80 -9.18 4.69
CA VAL A 129 25.15 -9.03 5.27
C VAL A 129 25.05 -8.88 6.78
N LYS A 130 24.16 -7.99 7.24
CA LYS A 130 24.01 -7.65 8.66
C LYS A 130 22.66 -6.97 8.93
N ILE A 131 22.27 -6.96 10.19
CA ILE A 131 21.19 -6.11 10.73
C ILE A 131 21.79 -5.20 11.81
N VAL A 132 21.46 -3.92 11.79
CA VAL A 132 21.80 -2.96 12.85
C VAL A 132 20.52 -2.60 13.60
N ARG A 133 20.48 -2.80 14.92
CA ARG A 133 19.33 -2.44 15.76
C ARG A 133 19.77 -1.77 17.05
N GLY A 134 19.31 -0.55 17.28
CA GLY A 134 19.64 0.25 18.47
C GLY A 134 21.16 0.42 18.66
N GLY A 135 21.89 0.66 17.57
CA GLY A 135 23.35 0.82 17.58
C GLY A 135 24.18 -0.48 17.76
N LYS A 136 23.55 -1.65 17.85
CA LYS A 136 24.23 -2.96 17.80
C LYS A 136 24.17 -3.54 16.39
N THR A 137 25.26 -4.15 15.93
CA THR A 137 25.30 -4.90 14.66
C THR A 137 25.22 -6.41 14.95
N PHE A 138 24.44 -7.12 14.12
CA PHE A 138 24.20 -8.55 14.17
C PHE A 138 24.42 -9.16 12.79
N HIS A 139 24.89 -10.41 12.76
CA HIS A 139 25.22 -11.19 11.56
C HIS A 139 24.52 -12.56 11.59
N PRO A 140 24.47 -13.31 10.46
CA PRO A 140 23.76 -14.59 10.37
C PRO A 140 24.12 -15.66 11.41
N ASP A 141 25.36 -15.68 11.90
CA ASP A 141 25.84 -16.66 12.89
C ASP A 141 25.55 -16.24 14.36
N ASP A 142 25.00 -15.05 14.61
CA ASP A 142 24.73 -14.56 15.97
C ASP A 142 23.47 -15.24 16.57
N ILE A 143 23.48 -15.51 17.88
CA ILE A 143 22.37 -16.19 18.57
C ILE A 143 21.06 -15.37 18.52
N GLU A 144 21.14 -14.04 18.43
CA GLU A 144 19.99 -13.16 18.29
C GLU A 144 19.47 -13.01 16.85
N TRP A 145 20.10 -13.64 15.84
CA TRP A 145 19.82 -13.39 14.41
C TRP A 145 18.34 -13.54 14.04
N GLU A 146 17.70 -14.64 14.43
CA GLU A 146 16.28 -14.87 14.15
C GLU A 146 15.36 -13.80 14.79
N TYR A 147 15.71 -13.34 15.98
CA TYR A 147 14.95 -12.29 16.68
C TYR A 147 15.12 -10.92 16.00
N VAL A 148 16.33 -10.56 15.56
CA VAL A 148 16.54 -9.28 14.86
C VAL A 148 15.97 -9.29 13.44
N LYS A 149 15.99 -10.44 12.74
CA LYS A 149 15.22 -10.65 11.50
C LYS A 149 13.72 -10.50 11.74
N PHE A 150 13.18 -11.01 12.85
CA PHE A 150 11.78 -10.78 13.23
C PHE A 150 11.51 -9.29 13.50
N CYS A 151 12.37 -8.61 14.26
CA CYS A 151 12.24 -7.17 14.50
C CYS A 151 12.21 -6.36 13.19
N PHE A 152 13.10 -6.67 12.23
CA PHE A 152 13.10 -6.04 10.91
C PHE A 152 11.78 -6.29 10.17
N ARG A 153 11.39 -7.56 9.96
CA ARG A 153 10.16 -7.95 9.23
C ARG A 153 8.91 -7.28 9.82
N SER A 154 8.84 -7.25 11.15
CA SER A 154 7.76 -6.63 11.93
C SER A 154 7.72 -5.10 11.79
N SER A 155 8.88 -4.45 11.77
CA SER A 155 9.00 -3.00 11.58
C SER A 155 8.69 -2.59 10.15
N LEU A 156 9.13 -3.38 9.17
CA LEU A 156 8.84 -3.19 7.76
C LEU A 156 7.34 -3.23 7.50
N ILE A 157 6.65 -4.32 7.88
CA ILE A 157 5.21 -4.45 7.61
C ILE A 157 4.42 -3.34 8.33
N THR A 158 4.87 -2.94 9.51
CA THR A 158 4.31 -1.83 10.28
C THR A 158 4.43 -0.49 9.55
N LYS A 159 5.63 -0.16 9.01
CA LYS A 159 5.87 1.07 8.25
C LYS A 159 5.03 1.08 6.97
N VAL A 160 5.04 -0.01 6.21
CA VAL A 160 4.24 -0.16 4.98
C VAL A 160 2.75 0.03 5.25
N THR A 161 2.20 -0.70 6.23
CA THR A 161 0.75 -0.67 6.52
C THR A 161 0.30 0.69 7.03
N ALA A 162 1.02 1.26 8.00
CA ALA A 162 0.56 2.45 8.72
C ALA A 162 0.96 3.76 8.05
N VAL A 163 2.13 3.82 7.39
CA VAL A 163 2.66 5.05 6.80
C VAL A 163 2.40 5.05 5.30
N ASP A 164 2.93 4.08 4.55
CA ASP A 164 2.92 4.13 3.09
C ASP A 164 1.52 3.89 2.51
N HIS A 165 0.87 2.79 2.91
CA HIS A 165 -0.45 2.40 2.44
C HIS A 165 -1.50 3.40 2.92
N LEU A 166 -1.64 3.54 4.23
CA LEU A 166 -2.70 4.32 4.83
C LEU A 166 -2.47 5.85 4.71
N LEU A 167 -1.39 6.38 5.31
CA LEU A 167 -1.21 7.84 5.31
C LEU A 167 -0.83 8.36 3.91
N GLY A 168 0.05 7.63 3.22
CA GLY A 168 0.48 7.95 1.85
C GLY A 168 -0.62 7.77 0.81
N ILE A 169 -1.17 6.57 0.64
CA ILE A 169 -2.20 6.35 -0.40
C ILE A 169 -3.58 6.85 0.03
N HIS A 170 -4.16 6.33 1.11
CA HIS A 170 -5.56 6.63 1.47
C HIS A 170 -5.78 8.09 1.87
N CYS A 171 -5.05 8.58 2.87
CA CYS A 171 -5.29 9.89 3.47
C CYS A 171 -4.74 11.06 2.65
N THR A 172 -3.63 10.84 1.92
CA THR A 172 -3.01 11.86 1.09
C THR A 172 -3.50 11.74 -0.35
N VAL A 173 -2.95 10.83 -1.17
CA VAL A 173 -3.19 10.88 -2.63
C VAL A 173 -4.65 10.61 -3.01
N ALA A 174 -5.27 9.55 -2.49
CA ALA A 174 -6.63 9.18 -2.83
C ALA A 174 -7.65 10.23 -2.35
N ASN A 175 -7.45 10.77 -1.15
CA ASN A 175 -8.30 11.81 -0.57
C ASN A 175 -8.19 13.14 -1.34
N TYR A 176 -6.97 13.64 -1.59
CA TYR A 176 -6.77 14.89 -2.33
C TYR A 176 -7.31 14.80 -3.76
N LEU A 177 -7.02 13.69 -4.46
CA LEU A 177 -7.54 13.44 -5.81
C LEU A 177 -9.07 13.46 -5.81
N THR A 178 -9.71 12.74 -4.87
CA THR A 178 -11.17 12.63 -4.82
C THR A 178 -11.83 13.96 -4.44
N THR A 179 -11.31 14.68 -3.43
CA THR A 179 -11.83 15.99 -3.04
C THR A 179 -11.68 17.01 -4.16
N ALA A 180 -10.49 17.13 -4.77
CA ALA A 180 -10.29 18.05 -5.88
C ALA A 180 -11.21 17.72 -7.06
N ASN A 181 -11.37 16.43 -7.37
CA ASN A 181 -12.22 15.96 -8.45
C ASN A 181 -13.71 16.27 -8.23
N ARG A 182 -14.24 16.06 -7.01
CA ARG A 182 -15.67 16.27 -6.70
C ARG A 182 -16.03 17.74 -6.48
N GLU A 183 -15.19 18.50 -5.77
CA GLU A 183 -15.49 19.86 -5.33
C GLU A 183 -15.19 20.94 -6.39
N LEU A 184 -14.26 20.69 -7.32
CA LEU A 184 -13.66 21.75 -8.17
C LEU A 184 -13.91 21.56 -9.66
N LEU A 185 -14.28 20.36 -10.10
CA LEU A 185 -14.59 20.05 -11.50
C LEU A 185 -16.11 19.77 -11.66
N PRO A 186 -16.83 20.41 -12.60
CA PRO A 186 -18.22 20.08 -12.93
C PRO A 186 -18.45 18.59 -13.27
N VAL A 187 -19.67 18.08 -13.04
CA VAL A 187 -20.03 16.65 -13.22
C VAL A 187 -19.86 16.11 -14.65
N ASP A 188 -19.81 16.99 -15.64
CA ASP A 188 -19.61 16.76 -17.06
C ASP A 188 -18.20 17.17 -17.54
N HIS A 189 -17.33 17.60 -16.63
CA HIS A 189 -15.96 18.00 -16.95
C HIS A 189 -15.13 16.80 -17.44
N PRO A 190 -14.37 16.92 -18.55
CA PRO A 190 -13.65 15.78 -19.15
C PRO A 190 -12.67 15.12 -18.17
N ILE A 191 -11.89 15.93 -17.45
CA ILE A 191 -10.97 15.44 -16.40
C ILE A 191 -11.72 14.75 -15.25
N ARG A 192 -12.96 15.15 -14.92
CA ARG A 192 -13.73 14.47 -13.88
C ARG A 192 -14.19 13.09 -14.33
N ARG A 193 -14.58 12.93 -15.59
CA ARG A 193 -14.92 11.61 -16.15
C ARG A 193 -13.71 10.69 -16.26
N LEU A 194 -12.53 11.22 -16.57
CA LEU A 194 -11.26 10.47 -16.54
C LEU A 194 -10.92 9.94 -15.14
N ILE A 195 -11.06 10.78 -14.10
CA ILE A 195 -10.65 10.44 -12.71
C ILE A 195 -11.73 9.62 -11.96
N LYS A 196 -13.02 9.74 -12.35
CA LYS A 196 -14.16 9.10 -11.67
C LYS A 196 -13.99 7.59 -11.40
N PRO A 197 -13.51 6.74 -12.32
CA PRO A 197 -13.30 5.31 -12.05
C PRO A 197 -12.29 5.06 -10.94
N PHE A 198 -11.21 5.84 -10.92
CA PHE A 198 -10.07 5.75 -10.00
C PHE A 198 -10.32 6.43 -8.63
N THR A 199 -11.54 6.92 -8.41
CA THR A 199 -12.01 7.50 -7.13
C THR A 199 -13.32 6.83 -6.66
N PHE A 200 -13.65 5.67 -7.24
CA PHE A 200 -14.78 4.84 -6.85
C PHE A 200 -14.69 4.47 -5.36
N ARG A 201 -15.76 4.71 -4.60
CA ARG A 201 -15.87 4.50 -3.14
C ARG A 201 -14.79 5.10 -2.24
N THR A 202 -13.79 5.81 -2.76
CA THR A 202 -12.70 6.41 -1.98
C THR A 202 -13.22 7.32 -0.86
N VAL A 203 -14.30 8.09 -1.09
CA VAL A 203 -14.96 8.87 -0.01
C VAL A 203 -15.60 7.95 1.04
N VAL A 204 -16.29 6.89 0.62
CA VAL A 204 -17.01 5.98 1.53
C VAL A 204 -16.03 5.23 2.42
N ILE A 205 -14.92 4.71 1.88
CA ILE A 205 -13.88 4.10 2.70
C ILE A 205 -13.14 5.14 3.54
N ASN A 206 -12.73 6.30 3.01
CA ASN A 206 -12.04 7.29 3.83
C ASN A 206 -12.93 7.84 4.96
N TYR A 207 -14.24 7.91 4.75
CA TYR A 207 -15.22 8.18 5.81
C TYR A 207 -15.28 7.03 6.82
N ALA A 208 -15.50 5.78 6.39
CA ALA A 208 -15.54 4.61 7.28
C ALA A 208 -14.23 4.43 8.09
N ALA A 209 -13.08 4.62 7.44
CA ALA A 209 -11.75 4.66 8.03
C ALA A 209 -11.63 5.79 9.07
N ALA A 210 -12.13 7.00 8.80
CA ALA A 210 -12.13 8.08 9.79
C ALA A 210 -12.83 7.69 11.10
N TRP A 211 -13.89 6.87 11.05
CA TRP A 211 -14.56 6.35 12.25
C TRP A 211 -13.88 5.11 12.87
N ALA A 212 -13.41 4.17 12.05
CA ALA A 212 -12.94 2.86 12.49
C ALA A 212 -11.43 2.81 12.81
N LEU A 213 -10.62 3.53 12.03
CA LEU A 213 -9.16 3.52 12.07
C LEU A 213 -8.62 4.71 12.88
N PHE A 214 -9.10 5.94 12.63
CA PHE A 214 -8.52 7.19 13.15
C PHE A 214 -9.12 7.78 14.44
N TRP A 215 -10.28 7.30 14.90
CA TRP A 215 -10.90 7.78 16.14
C TRP A 215 -10.01 7.46 17.37
N PRO A 216 -10.04 8.23 18.48
CA PRO A 216 -9.37 7.83 19.72
C PRO A 216 -9.82 6.43 20.20
N LYS A 217 -8.87 5.49 20.34
CA LYS A 217 -9.12 4.03 20.50
C LYS A 217 -9.68 3.32 19.23
N GLY A 218 -9.43 3.83 18.03
CA GLY A 218 -9.66 3.15 16.76
C GLY A 218 -8.67 2.01 16.51
N MET A 219 -8.79 1.30 15.38
CA MET A 219 -7.93 0.14 15.07
C MET A 219 -6.46 0.53 14.85
N LEU A 220 -6.14 1.73 14.36
CA LEU A 220 -4.75 2.20 14.25
C LEU A 220 -4.14 2.57 15.60
N HIS A 221 -4.93 3.19 16.48
CA HIS A 221 -4.52 3.49 17.86
C HIS A 221 -4.29 2.20 18.70
N ARG A 222 -4.69 1.04 18.18
CA ARG A 222 -4.34 -0.30 18.70
C ARG A 222 -3.09 -0.89 18.02
N GLY A 223 -2.71 -0.41 16.83
CA GLY A 223 -1.55 -0.84 16.02
C GLY A 223 -0.29 0.02 16.18
N PHE A 224 -0.23 1.21 15.57
CA PHE A 224 1.02 1.90 15.15
C PHE A 224 0.89 3.45 15.22
N ALA A 225 1.97 4.28 15.14
CA ALA A 225 1.89 5.71 15.55
C ALA A 225 2.97 6.72 15.03
N PHE A 226 3.10 7.03 13.73
CA PHE A 226 4.27 7.77 13.16
C PHE A 226 3.96 9.04 12.30
N THR A 227 4.97 9.76 11.79
CA THR A 227 4.87 11.16 11.23
C THR A 227 5.54 11.40 9.86
N GLU A 228 5.47 12.65 9.34
CA GLU A 228 5.46 13.00 7.90
C GLU A 228 6.80 13.32 7.19
N THR A 229 7.82 13.87 7.87
CA THR A 229 9.00 14.48 7.19
C THR A 229 9.91 13.48 6.44
N GLY A 230 9.83 12.19 6.73
CA GLY A 230 10.74 11.17 6.19
C GLY A 230 10.47 10.71 4.74
N MET A 231 9.47 11.26 4.05
CA MET A 231 8.88 10.60 2.86
C MET A 231 9.52 10.92 1.49
N ASN A 232 10.55 11.79 1.37
CA ASN A 232 10.76 12.57 0.12
C ASN A 232 12.14 12.47 -0.61
N GLN A 233 12.97 11.42 -0.48
CA GLN A 233 14.29 11.35 -1.18
C GLN A 233 14.80 9.93 -1.56
N ILE A 234 14.43 9.36 -2.72
CA ILE A 234 15.01 8.08 -3.24
C ILE A 234 15.15 8.09 -4.77
N ASP A 235 16.20 7.42 -5.31
CA ASP A 235 16.40 7.08 -6.73
C ASP A 235 16.86 5.60 -6.86
N THR A 236 16.58 4.91 -7.98
CA THR A 236 16.29 3.45 -7.95
C THR A 236 17.21 2.50 -8.77
N VAL A 237 17.22 1.22 -8.38
CA VAL A 237 17.86 0.09 -9.08
C VAL A 237 16.82 -0.86 -9.67
N LYS A 238 17.05 -1.46 -10.85
CA LYS A 238 16.06 -2.32 -11.53
C LYS A 238 15.63 -3.55 -10.68
N LEU A 239 14.40 -3.51 -10.16
CA LEU A 239 13.71 -4.60 -9.44
C LEU A 239 12.50 -5.09 -10.26
N PRO A 240 11.86 -6.24 -9.94
CA PRO A 240 10.56 -6.61 -10.51
C PRO A 240 9.52 -5.49 -10.37
N PHE A 241 9.49 -4.82 -9.21
CA PHE A 241 8.70 -3.61 -8.95
C PHE A 241 8.97 -2.50 -10.00
N HIS A 242 10.23 -2.24 -10.36
CA HIS A 242 10.56 -1.22 -11.36
C HIS A 242 10.28 -1.68 -12.80
N GLU A 243 10.54 -2.95 -13.13
CA GLU A 243 10.33 -3.47 -14.48
C GLU A 243 8.84 -3.55 -14.84
N ASP A 244 8.02 -4.15 -13.98
CA ASP A 244 6.58 -4.22 -14.23
C ASP A 244 5.89 -2.87 -13.97
N GLY A 245 6.40 -2.07 -13.03
CA GLY A 245 5.88 -0.74 -12.70
C GLY A 245 6.12 0.29 -13.80
N LEU A 246 7.25 0.24 -14.53
CA LEU A 246 7.50 1.11 -15.68
C LEU A 246 6.60 0.76 -16.87
N ASP A 247 6.35 -0.52 -17.13
CA ASP A 247 5.40 -0.94 -18.18
C ASP A 247 3.97 -0.53 -17.83
N TYR A 248 3.56 -0.71 -16.56
CA TYR A 248 2.26 -0.26 -16.07
C TYR A 248 2.10 1.27 -16.15
N TRP A 249 3.13 2.02 -15.73
CA TRP A 249 3.18 3.47 -15.90
C TRP A 249 3.00 3.87 -17.37
N ALA A 250 3.70 3.21 -18.31
CA ALA A 250 3.59 3.52 -19.73
C ALA A 250 2.17 3.32 -20.27
N VAL A 251 1.47 2.25 -19.84
CA VAL A 251 0.06 1.99 -20.21
C VAL A 251 -0.88 3.06 -19.64
N VAL A 252 -0.75 3.40 -18.35
CA VAL A 252 -1.58 4.42 -17.68
C VAL A 252 -1.31 5.82 -18.24
N HIS A 253 -0.04 6.20 -18.41
CA HIS A 253 0.35 7.51 -18.94
C HIS A 253 -0.13 7.71 -20.37
N LYS A 254 -0.06 6.67 -21.22
CA LYS A 254 -0.63 6.72 -22.57
C LYS A 254 -2.14 6.93 -22.53
N PHE A 255 -2.88 6.16 -21.73
CA PHE A 255 -4.33 6.31 -21.58
C PHE A 255 -4.74 7.73 -21.15
N VAL A 256 -4.08 8.28 -20.13
CA VAL A 256 -4.31 9.65 -19.65
C VAL A 256 -3.98 10.67 -20.73
N SER A 257 -2.88 10.48 -21.46
CA SER A 257 -2.45 11.37 -22.55
C SER A 257 -3.46 11.37 -23.71
N ASP A 258 -3.78 10.19 -24.24
CA ASP A 258 -4.74 9.99 -25.33
C ASP A 258 -6.10 10.62 -24.99
N TYR A 259 -6.58 10.45 -23.75
CA TYR A 259 -7.84 11.02 -23.29
C TYR A 259 -7.79 12.55 -23.20
N ILE A 260 -6.75 13.12 -22.57
CA ILE A 260 -6.65 14.58 -22.36
C ILE A 260 -6.52 15.31 -23.71
N ASP A 261 -5.82 14.72 -24.68
CA ASP A 261 -5.66 15.27 -26.03
C ASP A 261 -6.97 15.31 -26.86
N LEU A 262 -8.04 14.61 -26.43
CA LEU A 262 -9.38 14.79 -27.01
C LEU A 262 -10.02 16.13 -26.67
N TYR A 263 -9.64 16.75 -25.53
CA TYR A 263 -10.36 17.87 -24.93
C TYR A 263 -9.54 19.16 -24.78
N TYR A 264 -8.20 19.07 -24.76
CA TYR A 264 -7.31 20.24 -24.70
C TYR A 264 -6.18 20.12 -25.71
N SER A 265 -6.08 21.06 -26.64
CA SER A 265 -5.04 21.06 -27.70
C SER A 265 -3.78 21.87 -27.35
N SER A 266 -3.84 22.69 -26.29
CA SER A 266 -2.72 23.54 -25.87
C SER A 266 -2.83 24.00 -24.41
N ASP A 267 -1.68 24.36 -23.80
CA ASP A 267 -1.63 25.01 -22.48
C ASP A 267 -2.48 26.28 -22.42
N ALA A 268 -2.64 26.98 -23.55
CA ALA A 268 -3.48 28.18 -23.66
C ALA A 268 -4.98 27.87 -23.53
N GLU A 269 -5.43 26.67 -23.91
CA GLU A 269 -6.81 26.21 -23.64
C GLU A 269 -6.94 25.76 -22.18
N LEU A 270 -5.99 24.97 -21.69
CA LEU A 270 -5.97 24.48 -20.33
C LEU A 270 -5.98 25.61 -19.29
N THR A 271 -5.16 26.63 -19.50
CA THR A 271 -5.07 27.80 -18.62
C THR A 271 -6.25 28.76 -18.75
N ARG A 272 -7.13 28.62 -19.75
CA ARG A 272 -8.42 29.34 -19.81
C ARG A 272 -9.52 28.64 -18.98
N ASP A 273 -9.34 27.36 -18.65
CA ASP A 273 -10.28 26.60 -17.85
C ASP A 273 -10.16 26.94 -16.35
N ARG A 274 -11.18 27.62 -15.81
CA ARG A 274 -11.17 28.06 -14.41
C ARG A 274 -11.37 26.89 -13.43
N SER A 275 -12.04 25.81 -13.85
CA SER A 275 -12.21 24.62 -13.01
C SER A 275 -10.87 23.91 -12.85
N ILE A 276 -10.10 23.79 -13.93
CA ILE A 276 -8.74 23.24 -13.88
C ILE A 276 -7.77 24.11 -13.09
N GLN A 277 -7.82 25.43 -13.22
CA GLN A 277 -7.01 26.31 -12.36
C GLN A 277 -7.29 26.08 -10.86
N ASN A 278 -8.57 25.96 -10.49
CA ASN A 278 -8.97 25.72 -9.10
C ASN A 278 -8.53 24.31 -8.63
N PHE A 279 -8.76 23.29 -9.45
CA PHE A 279 -8.33 21.90 -9.23
C PHE A 279 -6.81 21.81 -8.99
N TRP A 280 -6.01 22.44 -9.86
CA TRP A 280 -4.55 22.44 -9.73
C TRP A 280 -4.09 23.15 -8.47
N ALA A 281 -4.65 24.33 -8.15
CA ALA A 281 -4.36 25.08 -6.93
C ALA A 281 -4.82 24.38 -5.63
N PHE A 282 -5.62 23.31 -5.73
CA PHE A 282 -5.91 22.43 -4.61
C PHE A 282 -4.88 21.31 -4.48
N LEU A 283 -4.49 20.68 -5.59
CA LEU A 283 -3.43 19.65 -5.59
C LEU A 283 -2.05 20.20 -5.23
N ASP A 284 -1.77 21.48 -5.54
CA ASP A 284 -0.59 22.25 -5.13
C ASP A 284 -0.41 22.39 -3.59
N LYS A 285 -1.40 21.92 -2.81
CA LYS A 285 -1.31 21.82 -1.34
C LYS A 285 -0.78 20.46 -0.86
N LEU A 286 -0.55 19.50 -1.76
CA LEU A 286 0.12 18.24 -1.43
C LEU A 286 1.55 18.51 -0.92
N PRO A 287 2.05 17.74 0.06
CA PRO A 287 3.38 17.97 0.61
C PRO A 287 4.48 17.70 -0.42
N GLY A 288 5.34 18.70 -0.67
CA GLY A 288 6.46 18.60 -1.60
C GLY A 288 6.60 19.84 -2.50
N SER A 289 7.36 19.69 -3.59
CA SER A 289 7.45 20.70 -4.65
C SER A 289 6.52 20.30 -5.80
N PHE A 290 5.30 20.85 -5.83
CA PHE A 290 4.32 20.53 -6.86
C PHE A 290 4.65 21.25 -8.20
N PRO A 291 4.42 20.61 -9.37
CA PRO A 291 4.74 21.21 -10.66
C PRO A 291 3.76 22.32 -11.08
N THR A 292 4.23 23.24 -11.93
CA THR A 292 3.38 24.27 -12.54
C THR A 292 2.35 23.67 -13.50
N LEU A 293 1.19 24.32 -13.65
CA LEU A 293 0.14 23.86 -14.57
C LEU A 293 0.59 23.96 -16.04
N SER A 294 0.70 22.80 -16.69
CA SER A 294 0.83 22.62 -18.15
C SER A 294 0.11 21.31 -18.54
N LEU A 295 -0.14 21.07 -19.83
CA LEU A 295 -0.71 19.81 -20.30
C LEU A 295 0.18 18.61 -19.98
N GLU A 296 1.50 18.77 -20.11
CA GLU A 296 2.46 17.73 -19.76
C GLU A 296 2.38 17.39 -18.26
N ASN A 297 2.42 18.41 -17.39
CA ASN A 297 2.35 18.19 -15.95
C ASN A 297 0.98 17.65 -15.53
N LEU A 298 -0.12 18.07 -16.15
CA LEU A 298 -1.46 17.51 -15.89
C LEU A 298 -1.54 16.02 -16.24
N LYS A 299 -1.01 15.62 -17.41
CA LYS A 299 -0.93 14.21 -17.81
C LYS A 299 -0.08 13.41 -16.83
N ASN A 300 1.10 13.91 -16.49
CA ASN A 300 2.02 13.26 -15.55
C ASN A 300 1.40 13.09 -14.16
N VAL A 301 0.80 14.14 -13.59
CA VAL A 301 0.17 14.09 -12.26
C VAL A 301 -1.05 13.18 -12.23
N ILE A 302 -1.94 13.24 -13.23
CA ILE A 302 -3.12 12.37 -13.26
C ILE A 302 -2.70 10.90 -13.43
N ALA A 303 -1.73 10.61 -14.32
CA ALA A 303 -1.18 9.26 -14.46
C ALA A 303 -0.54 8.77 -13.15
N GLN A 304 0.21 9.63 -12.46
CA GLN A 304 0.81 9.31 -11.16
C GLN A 304 -0.24 9.00 -10.09
N CYS A 305 -1.28 9.83 -9.99
CA CYS A 305 -2.40 9.60 -9.09
C CYS A 305 -3.11 8.28 -9.39
N ILE A 306 -3.37 7.96 -10.67
CA ILE A 306 -3.98 6.68 -11.08
C ILE A 306 -3.08 5.50 -10.69
N VAL A 307 -1.78 5.55 -10.94
CA VAL A 307 -0.84 4.50 -10.53
C VAL A 307 -0.83 4.32 -9.01
N TRP A 308 -0.93 5.41 -8.23
CA TRP A 308 -0.95 5.34 -6.78
C TRP A 308 -2.23 4.70 -6.22
N VAL A 309 -3.40 5.10 -6.71
CA VAL A 309 -4.70 4.59 -6.23
C VAL A 309 -5.07 3.20 -6.75
N SER A 310 -4.25 2.62 -7.64
CA SER A 310 -4.45 1.28 -8.21
C SER A 310 -3.28 0.34 -7.87
N ALA A 311 -2.18 0.41 -8.61
CA ALA A 311 -1.05 -0.53 -8.47
C ALA A 311 -0.25 -0.35 -7.17
N MET A 312 -0.05 0.89 -6.67
CA MET A 312 0.60 1.08 -5.37
C MET A 312 -0.31 0.70 -4.21
N HIS A 313 -1.62 0.97 -4.29
CA HIS A 313 -2.59 0.43 -3.31
C HIS A 313 -2.54 -1.10 -3.28
N ASN A 314 -2.52 -1.77 -4.44
CA ASN A 314 -2.32 -3.22 -4.53
C ASN A 314 -0.97 -3.70 -3.94
N HIS A 315 0.15 -3.02 -4.24
CA HIS A 315 1.47 -3.34 -3.71
C HIS A 315 1.54 -3.24 -2.18
N LEU A 316 0.99 -2.16 -1.62
CA LEU A 316 1.13 -1.81 -0.21
C LEU A 316 -0.01 -2.40 0.66
N GLY A 317 -1.16 -2.72 0.06
CA GLY A 317 -2.36 -3.21 0.74
C GLY A 317 -2.56 -4.74 0.70
N THR A 318 -1.88 -5.47 -0.20
CA THR A 318 -1.93 -6.95 -0.23
C THR A 318 -1.02 -7.56 0.83
N ILE A 319 -1.21 -7.17 2.09
CA ILE A 319 -0.33 -7.54 3.22
C ILE A 319 -0.80 -8.79 3.99
N ALA A 320 -2.02 -9.28 3.71
CA ALA A 320 -2.58 -10.46 4.36
C ALA A 320 -1.74 -11.74 4.12
N GLU A 321 -0.98 -11.82 3.05
CA GLU A 321 -0.08 -12.96 2.77
C GLU A 321 1.18 -13.01 3.66
N TYR A 322 1.49 -11.91 4.37
CA TYR A 322 2.55 -11.84 5.38
C TYR A 322 1.99 -11.97 6.80
N ALA A 323 0.81 -11.40 7.05
CA ALA A 323 0.22 -11.26 8.39
C ALA A 323 -0.56 -12.48 8.92
N SER A 324 -0.65 -13.59 8.17
CA SER A 324 -1.34 -14.81 8.64
C SER A 324 -0.58 -15.55 9.74
N ASP A 325 0.75 -15.45 9.74
CA ASP A 325 1.67 -16.15 10.63
C ASP A 325 2.25 -15.20 11.69
N PRO A 326 1.88 -15.37 12.97
CA PRO A 326 2.34 -14.53 14.07
C PRO A 326 3.86 -14.50 14.28
N ALA A 327 4.62 -15.49 13.80
CA ALA A 327 6.07 -15.58 13.89
C ALA A 327 6.79 -15.14 12.60
N PHE A 328 6.05 -14.90 11.50
CA PHE A 328 6.61 -14.32 10.29
C PHE A 328 6.75 -12.80 10.42
N VAL A 329 5.65 -12.12 10.80
CA VAL A 329 5.62 -10.67 11.02
C VAL A 329 4.86 -10.29 12.29
N GLY A 330 5.49 -9.46 13.12
CA GLY A 330 4.93 -8.90 14.34
C GLY A 330 4.19 -7.59 14.08
N SER A 331 2.92 -7.50 14.47
CA SER A 331 2.21 -6.22 14.60
C SER A 331 2.32 -5.63 16.01
N ALA A 332 2.62 -6.44 17.02
CA ALA A 332 2.96 -6.03 18.38
C ALA A 332 3.50 -7.22 19.18
N TRP A 333 4.77 -7.19 19.59
CA TRP A 333 5.46 -8.29 20.27
C TRP A 333 6.17 -7.86 21.56
N VAL A 334 6.52 -8.83 22.41
CA VAL A 334 7.31 -8.60 23.64
C VAL A 334 8.80 -8.64 23.30
N GLU A 335 9.61 -7.75 23.88
CA GLU A 335 11.06 -7.70 23.59
C GLU A 335 11.74 -9.02 23.95
N GLY A 336 12.40 -9.64 22.96
CA GLY A 336 13.01 -10.97 23.04
C GLY A 336 12.17 -12.12 22.48
N GLU A 337 10.88 -11.88 22.15
CA GLU A 337 10.00 -12.89 21.56
C GLU A 337 9.85 -12.68 20.05
N ALA A 338 10.02 -13.73 19.26
CA ALA A 338 9.93 -13.69 17.80
C ALA A 338 8.51 -13.98 17.27
N TRP A 339 7.48 -13.52 17.98
CA TRP A 339 6.07 -13.72 17.62
C TRP A 339 5.12 -12.68 18.27
N ASN A 340 3.96 -12.45 17.66
CA ASN A 340 2.85 -11.78 18.35
C ASN A 340 2.25 -12.68 19.45
N ARG A 341 1.62 -12.09 20.47
CA ARG A 341 0.74 -12.82 21.41
C ARG A 341 -0.58 -13.25 20.72
N PRO A 342 -1.29 -14.30 21.18
CA PRO A 342 -2.51 -14.81 20.54
C PRO A 342 -3.57 -13.74 20.26
N ASP A 343 -3.91 -12.90 21.26
CA ASP A 343 -4.85 -11.79 21.10
C ASP A 343 -4.34 -10.71 20.13
N SER A 344 -3.04 -10.36 20.16
CA SER A 344 -2.47 -9.38 19.22
C SER A 344 -2.48 -9.89 17.78
N ALA A 345 -2.19 -11.18 17.58
CA ALA A 345 -2.28 -11.87 16.30
C ALA A 345 -3.72 -11.88 15.75
N VAL A 346 -4.71 -12.22 16.57
CA VAL A 346 -6.12 -12.22 16.14
C VAL A 346 -6.61 -10.81 15.82
N ARG A 347 -6.17 -9.77 16.55
CA ARG A 347 -6.53 -8.37 16.26
C ARG A 347 -6.03 -7.91 14.90
N ILE A 348 -4.75 -8.13 14.54
CA ILE A 348 -4.25 -7.76 13.21
C ILE A 348 -4.93 -8.58 12.11
N ALA A 349 -5.22 -9.86 12.38
CA ALA A 349 -5.91 -10.73 11.45
C ALA A 349 -7.37 -10.30 11.18
N ILE A 350 -8.07 -9.74 12.18
CA ILE A 350 -9.39 -9.11 11.99
C ILE A 350 -9.28 -7.88 11.07
N ILE A 351 -8.23 -7.06 11.21
CA ILE A 351 -8.00 -5.90 10.33
C ILE A 351 -7.81 -6.39 8.88
N MET A 352 -6.91 -7.35 8.64
CA MET A 352 -6.69 -7.91 7.29
C MET A 352 -7.98 -8.43 6.65
N SER A 353 -8.81 -9.13 7.44
CA SER A 353 -10.08 -9.68 6.98
C SER A 353 -11.14 -8.61 6.67
N ALA A 354 -11.06 -7.45 7.33
CA ALA A 354 -11.99 -6.35 7.15
C ALA A 354 -11.60 -5.41 5.99
N THR A 355 -10.32 -5.36 5.61
CA THR A 355 -9.80 -4.46 4.55
C THR A 355 -9.52 -5.15 3.22
N GLY A 356 -9.53 -6.49 3.16
CA GLY A 356 -9.19 -7.24 1.94
C GLY A 356 -10.36 -7.80 1.12
N PHE A 357 -11.54 -7.15 1.11
CA PHE A 357 -12.62 -7.59 0.22
C PHE A 357 -12.38 -7.13 -1.22
N LYS A 358 -12.59 -8.02 -2.18
CA LYS A 358 -12.43 -7.76 -3.61
C LYS A 358 -13.27 -6.58 -4.11
N GLN A 359 -12.61 -5.61 -4.74
CA GLN A 359 -13.19 -4.44 -5.41
C GLN A 359 -13.27 -4.63 -6.94
N PRO A 360 -13.86 -3.67 -7.69
CA PRO A 360 -13.82 -3.69 -9.15
C PRO A 360 -12.38 -3.78 -9.67
N SER A 361 -12.12 -4.76 -10.53
CA SER A 361 -10.81 -4.89 -11.17
C SER A 361 -10.56 -3.73 -12.12
N ILE A 362 -9.31 -3.29 -12.25
CA ILE A 362 -8.94 -2.31 -13.27
C ILE A 362 -9.24 -2.77 -14.72
N LEU A 363 -9.49 -4.07 -14.92
CA LEU A 363 -9.92 -4.66 -16.18
C LEU A 363 -11.44 -4.57 -16.45
N GLU A 364 -12.26 -4.05 -15.53
CA GLU A 364 -13.70 -3.82 -15.82
C GLU A 364 -13.88 -2.75 -16.91
N ASP A 365 -14.84 -2.95 -17.83
CA ASP A 365 -15.26 -1.88 -18.74
C ASP A 365 -15.96 -0.76 -17.96
N PHE A 366 -15.36 0.42 -17.97
CA PHE A 366 -15.88 1.65 -17.37
C PHE A 366 -16.22 2.73 -18.41
N SER A 367 -16.25 2.38 -19.69
CA SER A 367 -16.47 3.31 -20.80
C SER A 367 -17.83 4.01 -20.75
N HIS A 368 -18.84 3.44 -20.08
CA HIS A 368 -20.14 4.08 -19.82
C HIS A 368 -20.06 5.37 -18.98
N ILE A 369 -18.92 5.68 -18.35
CA ILE A 369 -18.67 6.92 -17.62
C ILE A 369 -18.25 8.06 -18.56
N MET A 370 -17.75 7.74 -19.76
CA MET A 370 -17.13 8.70 -20.67
C MET A 370 -18.13 9.57 -21.43
N LEU A 371 -17.69 10.78 -21.79
CA LEU A 371 -18.56 11.83 -22.36
C LEU A 371 -19.03 11.52 -23.79
N ASP A 372 -18.18 10.89 -24.60
CA ASP A 372 -18.41 10.64 -26.01
C ASP A 372 -17.77 9.32 -26.47
N ASP A 373 -18.05 8.93 -27.72
CA ASP A 373 -17.63 7.63 -28.25
C ASP A 373 -16.10 7.54 -28.48
N LYS A 374 -15.39 8.65 -28.73
CA LYS A 374 -13.92 8.64 -28.83
C LYS A 374 -13.28 8.37 -27.47
N ALA A 375 -13.83 8.97 -26.43
CA ALA A 375 -13.40 8.73 -25.06
C ALA A 375 -13.69 7.28 -24.60
N LYS A 376 -14.76 6.65 -25.10
CA LYS A 376 -15.00 5.20 -24.91
C LYS A 376 -13.96 4.35 -25.62
N GLU A 377 -13.64 4.66 -26.88
CA GLU A 377 -12.59 3.97 -27.65
C GLU A 377 -11.23 4.02 -26.92
N VAL A 378 -10.87 5.17 -26.32
CA VAL A 378 -9.66 5.31 -25.49
C VAL A 378 -9.70 4.43 -24.24
N CYS A 379 -10.86 4.28 -23.57
CA CYS A 379 -11.01 3.36 -22.45
C CYS A 379 -10.90 1.88 -22.86
N HIS A 380 -11.50 1.49 -23.98
CA HIS A 380 -11.38 0.12 -24.50
C HIS A 380 -9.94 -0.21 -24.90
N ALA A 381 -9.23 0.74 -25.53
CA ALA A 381 -7.81 0.59 -25.84
C ALA A 381 -6.92 0.46 -24.58
N PHE A 382 -7.29 1.13 -23.47
CA PHE A 382 -6.63 0.97 -22.17
C PHE A 382 -6.86 -0.41 -21.56
N THR A 383 -8.10 -0.92 -21.54
CA THR A 383 -8.41 -2.28 -21.09
C THR A 383 -7.62 -3.33 -21.90
N GLU A 384 -7.62 -3.22 -23.23
CA GLU A 384 -6.82 -4.11 -24.09
C GLU A 384 -5.31 -4.04 -23.80
N ALA A 385 -4.78 -2.86 -23.48
CA ALA A 385 -3.36 -2.68 -23.16
C ALA A 385 -3.01 -3.32 -21.81
N LEU A 386 -3.90 -3.21 -20.82
CA LEU A 386 -3.77 -3.89 -19.53
C LEU A 386 -3.85 -5.42 -19.68
N GLU A 387 -4.77 -5.95 -20.49
CA GLU A 387 -4.84 -7.40 -20.77
C GLU A 387 -3.55 -7.92 -21.42
N LYS A 388 -2.96 -7.16 -22.35
CA LYS A 388 -1.65 -7.48 -22.95
C LYS A 388 -0.52 -7.45 -21.89
N LEU A 389 -0.58 -6.51 -20.94
CA LEU A 389 0.38 -6.42 -19.84
C LEU A 389 0.27 -7.60 -18.85
N VAL A 390 -0.94 -8.13 -18.59
CA VAL A 390 -1.11 -9.38 -17.79
C VAL A 390 -0.24 -10.50 -18.37
N VAL A 391 -0.33 -10.73 -19.69
CA VAL A 391 0.44 -11.79 -20.37
C VAL A 391 1.96 -11.59 -20.22
N VAL A 392 2.44 -10.34 -20.28
CA VAL A 392 3.86 -10.01 -20.09
C VAL A 392 4.32 -10.29 -18.66
N VAL A 393 3.56 -9.82 -17.66
CA VAL A 393 3.91 -10.00 -16.24
C VAL A 393 3.78 -11.46 -15.81
N ASP A 394 2.80 -12.19 -16.32
CA ASP A 394 2.66 -13.64 -16.09
C ASP A 394 3.85 -14.41 -16.66
N ALA A 395 4.28 -14.14 -17.89
CA ALA A 395 5.46 -14.77 -18.49
C ALA A 395 6.75 -14.46 -17.71
N ARG A 396 6.92 -13.24 -17.17
CA ARG A 396 8.03 -12.93 -16.25
C ARG A 396 7.93 -13.77 -14.96
N ASN A 397 6.73 -13.88 -14.39
CA ASN A 397 6.45 -14.66 -13.17
C ASN A 397 6.58 -16.18 -13.34
N GLU A 398 6.71 -16.73 -14.56
CA GLU A 398 7.12 -18.12 -14.78
C GLU A 398 8.60 -18.38 -14.43
N THR A 399 9.44 -17.34 -14.47
CA THR A 399 10.90 -17.44 -14.28
C THR A 399 11.40 -16.90 -12.94
N ARG A 400 10.57 -16.15 -12.21
CA ARG A 400 10.91 -15.56 -10.91
C ARG A 400 10.73 -16.58 -9.78
N GLU A 401 11.68 -16.61 -8.85
CA GLU A 401 11.63 -17.44 -7.64
C GLU A 401 10.45 -17.06 -6.73
N GLN A 402 10.17 -15.76 -6.61
CA GLN A 402 8.93 -15.24 -6.04
C GLN A 402 8.17 -14.47 -7.12
N LYS A 403 6.88 -14.78 -7.29
CA LYS A 403 6.01 -14.01 -8.19
C LYS A 403 5.81 -12.60 -7.65
N CYS A 404 5.99 -11.60 -8.52
CA CYS A 404 5.60 -10.22 -8.26
C CYS A 404 4.25 -9.96 -8.94
N LEU A 405 3.21 -9.65 -8.16
CA LEU A 405 1.86 -9.39 -8.67
C LEU A 405 1.42 -7.93 -8.45
N SER A 406 2.28 -7.09 -7.88
CA SER A 406 1.99 -5.69 -7.56
C SER A 406 1.56 -4.85 -8.77
N PHE A 407 2.15 -5.10 -9.93
CA PHE A 407 1.84 -4.41 -11.19
C PHE A 407 1.15 -5.32 -12.23
N ASN A 408 0.61 -6.48 -11.83
CA ASN A 408 -0.14 -7.36 -12.71
C ASN A 408 -1.63 -6.93 -12.75
N PRO A 409 -2.19 -6.46 -13.89
CA PRO A 409 -3.56 -5.97 -13.94
C PRO A 409 -4.64 -6.98 -13.53
N SER A 410 -4.35 -8.28 -13.56
CA SER A 410 -5.27 -9.33 -13.07
C SER A 410 -5.46 -9.32 -11.54
N ALA A 411 -4.56 -8.68 -10.81
CA ALA A 411 -4.58 -8.52 -9.35
C ALA A 411 -4.89 -7.08 -8.90
N ILE A 412 -4.88 -6.11 -9.81
CA ILE A 412 -5.07 -4.69 -9.49
C ILE A 412 -6.56 -4.31 -9.43
N GLU A 413 -6.91 -3.58 -8.38
CA GLU A 413 -8.21 -2.95 -8.19
C GLU A 413 -8.22 -1.53 -8.78
N MET A 414 -9.38 -1.09 -9.26
CA MET A 414 -9.50 0.16 -10.03
C MET A 414 -9.30 1.43 -9.18
N ALA A 415 -9.58 1.38 -7.89
CA ALA A 415 -9.47 2.51 -6.97
C ALA A 415 -9.31 2.05 -5.52
N VAL A 416 -8.73 2.91 -4.68
CA VAL A 416 -8.80 2.80 -3.22
C VAL A 416 -10.25 2.85 -2.78
N SER A 417 -10.82 1.68 -2.52
CA SER A 417 -12.23 1.49 -2.18
C SER A 417 -12.43 0.65 -0.91
N LEU A 418 -11.34 0.13 -0.35
CA LEU A 418 -11.16 -0.45 0.99
C LEU A 418 -9.74 -0.22 1.52
#